data_AF-A0AAE6TLI1-F1
#
_entry.id   AF-A0AAE6TLI1-F1
#
_cell.length_a   1.000
_cell.length_b   1.000
_cell.length_c   1.000
_cell.angle_alpha   90.00
_cell.angle_beta   90.00
_cell.angle_gamma   90.00
#
_symmetry.space_group_name_H-M   'P 1'
#
loop_
_entity.id
_entity.type
_entity.pdbx_description
1 polymer ?
#
loop_
_entity_poly.entity_id
_entity_poly.type
_entity_poly.pdbx_seq_one_letter_code
_entity_poly.pdbx_strand_id
1 'polypeptide(L)'
;MNSPNPQDSADSAVICSAKGCRAAAVWVLAWNNPKLHTPDRRKTWLACEEHREHLSQFLGVRGFLKDVVTLAEWEASAAGR
;
A
#
# COMPACT_ATOMS: atom_id res chain seq x y z
N MET A 1 12.46 27.25 27.15
CA MET A 1 12.43 25.79 27.40
C MET A 1 11.23 25.23 26.68
N ASN A 2 11.47 24.69 25.48
CA ASN A 2 10.69 23.70 24.73
C ASN A 2 11.17 23.77 23.28
N SER A 3 12.24 23.03 23.00
CA SER A 3 12.65 22.76 21.62
C SER A 3 11.71 21.69 21.05
N PRO A 4 11.16 21.86 19.85
CA PRO A 4 10.39 20.80 19.20
C PRO A 4 11.30 19.61 18.90
N ASN A 5 10.86 18.42 19.28
CA ASN A 5 11.57 17.16 19.06
C ASN A 5 11.65 16.84 17.55
N PRO A 6 12.83 16.66 16.94
CA PRO A 6 12.97 16.43 15.49
C PRO A 6 12.75 14.96 15.09
N GLN A 7 11.95 14.19 15.85
CA GLN A 7 11.84 12.72 15.69
C GLN A 7 10.40 12.24 15.48
N ASP A 8 9.61 12.93 14.66
CA ASP A 8 8.30 12.41 14.22
C ASP A 8 8.33 11.85 12.79
N SER A 9 9.50 11.81 12.15
CA SER A 9 9.61 11.57 10.69
C SER A 9 10.14 10.19 10.28
N ALA A 10 10.34 9.23 11.20
CA ALA A 10 11.01 7.98 10.84
C ALA A 10 10.70 6.76 11.74
N ASP A 11 9.45 6.53 12.18
CA ASP A 11 9.10 5.20 12.73
C ASP A 11 7.58 4.95 12.75
N SER A 12 6.98 4.87 11.57
CA SER A 12 5.67 4.24 11.44
C SER A 12 5.74 3.32 10.24
N ALA A 13 6.52 2.24 10.39
CA ALA A 13 6.55 1.18 9.40
C ALA A 13 5.12 0.74 9.11
N VAL A 14 4.65 1.02 7.89
CA VAL A 14 3.28 0.72 7.50
C VAL A 14 3.12 -0.80 7.40
N ILE A 15 2.00 -1.30 7.90
CA ILE A 15 1.81 -2.75 8.11
C ILE A 15 1.13 -3.40 6.91
N CYS A 16 1.55 -4.63 6.61
CA CYS A 16 0.90 -5.48 5.61
C CYS A 16 -0.62 -5.60 5.85
N SER A 17 -1.41 -5.43 4.78
CA SER A 17 -2.87 -5.52 4.81
C SER A 17 -3.40 -6.97 4.86
N ALA A 18 -2.52 -7.97 4.70
CA ALA A 18 -2.90 -9.36 4.85
C ALA A 18 -3.43 -9.63 6.26
N LYS A 19 -4.57 -10.32 6.37
CA LYS A 19 -5.25 -10.57 7.64
C LYS A 19 -4.31 -11.25 8.63
N GLY A 20 -4.08 -10.61 9.78
CA GLY A 20 -3.24 -11.14 10.85
C GLY A 20 -1.72 -10.97 10.62
N CYS A 21 -1.30 -10.45 9.46
CA CYS A 21 0.10 -10.13 9.22
C CYS A 21 0.48 -8.84 9.97
N ARG A 22 1.68 -8.83 10.53
CA ARG A 22 2.28 -7.66 11.20
C ARG A 22 3.62 -7.26 10.61
N ALA A 23 4.03 -7.89 9.51
CA ALA A 23 5.26 -7.55 8.82
C ALA A 23 5.17 -6.15 8.21
N ALA A 24 6.33 -5.48 8.14
CA ALA A 24 6.45 -4.22 7.43
C ALA A 24 6.10 -4.42 5.95
N ALA A 25 5.27 -3.54 5.41
CA ALA A 25 4.96 -3.53 4.01
C ALA A 25 6.06 -2.82 3.22
N VAL A 26 6.38 -3.37 2.07
CA VAL A 26 7.35 -2.82 1.11
C VAL A 26 6.75 -2.74 -0.30
N TRP A 27 5.50 -3.15 -0.46
CA TRP A 27 4.72 -3.10 -1.69
C TRP A 27 3.37 -2.43 -1.49
N VAL A 28 2.89 -1.86 -2.58
CA VAL A 28 1.62 -1.17 -2.70
C VAL A 28 0.87 -1.75 -3.89
N LEU A 29 -0.32 -2.30 -3.63
CA LEU A 29 -1.20 -2.87 -4.64
C LEU A 29 -2.37 -1.92 -4.85
N ALA A 30 -2.40 -1.26 -6.01
CA ALA A 30 -3.53 -0.43 -6.42
C ALA A 30 -4.61 -1.32 -7.06
N TRP A 31 -5.85 -1.15 -6.63
CA TRP A 31 -6.96 -1.98 -7.10
C TRP A 31 -8.28 -1.21 -7.23
N ASN A 32 -9.17 -1.72 -8.08
CA ASN A 32 -10.50 -1.17 -8.29
C ASN A 32 -11.50 -2.31 -8.50
N ASN A 33 -12.58 -2.31 -7.73
CA ASN A 33 -13.73 -3.18 -7.98
C ASN A 33 -14.78 -2.41 -8.79
N PRO A 34 -14.93 -2.66 -10.11
CA PRO A 34 -15.81 -1.88 -10.97
C PRO A 34 -17.30 -2.05 -10.64
N LYS A 35 -17.67 -3.05 -9.84
CA LYS A 35 -19.04 -3.22 -9.36
C LYS A 35 -19.40 -2.22 -8.25
N LEU A 36 -18.41 -1.66 -7.56
CA LEU A 36 -18.60 -0.79 -6.39
C LEU A 36 -17.96 0.60 -6.55
N HIS A 37 -17.00 0.74 -7.46
CA HIS A 37 -16.18 1.94 -7.58
C HIS A 37 -16.21 2.44 -9.02
N THR A 38 -16.25 3.77 -9.17
CA THR A 38 -16.02 4.42 -10.47
C THR A 38 -14.63 4.05 -11.00
N PRO A 39 -14.40 4.10 -12.32
CA PRO A 39 -13.11 3.73 -12.92
C PRO A 39 -11.93 4.58 -12.41
N ASP A 40 -12.20 5.81 -11.99
CA ASP A 40 -11.21 6.73 -11.44
C ASP A 40 -10.81 6.39 -9.99
N ARG A 41 -11.73 5.78 -9.22
CA ARG A 41 -11.48 5.50 -7.80
C ARG A 41 -10.63 4.26 -7.61
N ARG A 42 -9.37 4.44 -7.22
CA ARG A 42 -8.46 3.34 -6.84
C ARG A 42 -8.32 3.24 -5.33
N LYS A 43 -8.39 2.02 -4.83
CA LYS A 43 -8.02 1.69 -3.45
C LYS A 43 -6.63 1.11 -3.43
N THR A 44 -6.04 1.09 -2.24
CA THR A 44 -4.67 0.64 -2.03
C THR A 44 -4.63 -0.40 -0.92
N TRP A 45 -3.89 -1.48 -1.14
CA TRP A 45 -3.48 -2.43 -0.10
C TRP A 45 -1.95 -2.43 0.01
N LEU A 46 -1.47 -2.59 1.23
CA LEU A 46 -0.05 -2.69 1.53
C LEU A 46 0.34 -4.17 1.67
N ALA A 47 1.53 -4.55 1.22
CA ALA A 47 2.01 -5.92 1.33
C ALA A 47 3.49 -5.99 1.72
N CYS A 48 3.84 -6.96 2.56
CA CYS A 48 5.22 -7.40 2.74
C CYS A 48 5.66 -8.31 1.58
N GLU A 49 6.95 -8.63 1.50
CA GLU A 49 7.53 -9.55 0.51
C GLU A 49 6.74 -10.86 0.39
N GLU A 50 6.41 -11.48 1.53
CA GLU A 50 5.73 -12.78 1.59
C GLU A 50 4.31 -12.75 1.03
N HIS A 51 3.57 -11.66 1.26
CA HIS A 51 2.15 -11.58 0.94
C HIS A 51 1.84 -10.87 -0.38
N ARG A 52 2.85 -10.27 -1.03
CA ARG A 52 2.68 -9.56 -2.31
C ARG A 52 1.99 -10.45 -3.35
N GLU A 53 2.55 -11.62 -3.61
CA GLU A 53 2.05 -12.53 -4.66
C GLU A 53 0.63 -13.02 -4.36
N HIS A 54 0.35 -13.39 -3.11
CA HIS A 54 -0.97 -13.85 -2.69
C HIS A 54 -2.05 -12.78 -2.93
N LEU A 55 -1.79 -11.53 -2.48
CA LEU A 55 -2.75 -10.43 -2.63
C LEU A 55 -2.92 -10.04 -4.11
N SER A 56 -1.82 -10.03 -4.89
CA SER A 56 -1.86 -9.78 -6.33
C SER A 56 -2.70 -10.83 -7.06
N GLN A 57 -2.52 -12.11 -6.76
CA GLN A 57 -3.33 -13.19 -7.34
C GLN A 57 -4.80 -13.04 -6.96
N PHE A 58 -5.10 -12.78 -5.69
CA PHE A 58 -6.47 -12.59 -5.21
C PHE A 58 -7.21 -11.48 -5.98
N LEU A 59 -6.53 -10.35 -6.22
CA LEU A 59 -7.08 -9.23 -6.99
C LEU A 59 -7.09 -9.52 -8.50
N GLY A 60 -6.07 -10.20 -9.01
CA GLY A 60 -5.88 -10.51 -10.42
C GLY A 60 -6.95 -11.45 -10.97
N VAL A 61 -7.28 -12.55 -10.27
CA VAL A 61 -8.33 -13.49 -10.70
C VAL A 61 -9.72 -12.85 -10.77
N ARG A 62 -9.92 -11.71 -10.09
CA ARG A 62 -11.17 -10.94 -10.12
C ARG A 62 -11.12 -9.75 -11.09
N GLY A 63 -9.99 -9.51 -11.75
CA GLY A 63 -9.78 -8.36 -12.63
C GLY A 63 -9.72 -7.02 -11.88
N PHE A 64 -9.44 -7.04 -10.57
CA PHE A 64 -9.44 -5.85 -9.73
C PHE A 64 -8.06 -5.19 -9.64
N LEU A 65 -7.00 -5.96 -9.85
CA LEU A 65 -5.62 -5.45 -9.76
C LEU A 65 -5.38 -4.42 -10.86
N LYS A 66 -4.79 -3.28 -10.50
CA LYS A 66 -4.45 -2.20 -11.43
C LYS A 66 -2.96 -1.95 -11.51
N ASP A 67 -2.27 -1.99 -10.37
CA ASP A 67 -0.84 -1.75 -10.31
C ASP A 67 -0.22 -2.41 -9.08
N VAL A 68 1.08 -2.69 -9.16
CA VAL A 68 1.91 -3.20 -8.07
C VAL A 68 3.23 -2.46 -8.12
N VAL A 69 3.47 -1.59 -7.15
CA VAL A 69 4.69 -0.78 -7.05
C VAL A 69 5.31 -0.97 -5.67
N THR A 70 6.60 -0.66 -5.53
CA THR A 70 7.21 -0.63 -4.21
C THR A 70 6.63 0.51 -3.37
N LEU A 71 6.68 0.36 -2.05
CA LEU A 71 6.26 1.42 -1.13
C LEU A 71 7.06 2.70 -1.36
N ALA A 72 8.37 2.58 -1.59
CA ALA A 72 9.25 3.72 -1.86
C ALA A 72 8.84 4.50 -3.12
N GLU A 73 8.53 3.81 -4.23
CA GLU A 73 8.05 4.44 -5.47
C GLU A 73 6.71 5.15 -5.28
N TRP A 74 5.81 4.53 -4.51
CA TRP A 74 4.49 5.10 -4.21
C TRP A 74 4.59 6.35 -3.34
N GLU A 75 5.42 6.32 -2.30
CA GLU A 75 5.70 7.47 -1.42
C GLU A 75 6.35 8.61 -2.20
N ALA A 76 7.33 8.33 -3.05
CA ALA A 76 7.96 9.33 -3.92
C ALA A 76 6.94 9.99 -4.86
N SER A 77 6.02 9.20 -5.43
CA SER A 77 4.95 9.70 -6.30
C SER A 77 3.87 10.48 -5.54
N ALA A 78 3.68 10.19 -4.25
CA ALA A 78 2.74 10.91 -3.40
C ALA A 78 3.31 12.25 -2.93
N ALA A 79 4.61 12.33 -2.64
CA ALA A 79 5.29 13.55 -2.24
C ALA A 79 5.40 14.60 -3.36
N GLY A 80 5.32 14.17 -4.63
CA GLY A 80 5.34 15.04 -5.81
C GLY A 80 3.98 15.59 -6.27
N ARG A 81 2.88 15.27 -5.56
CA ARG A 81 1.53 15.82 -5.82
C ARG A 81 1.21 16.94 -4.84
#